data_AF-A0A957Q7V3-F1
#
_entry.id   AF-A0A957Q7V3-F1
#
_cell.length_a   1.000
_cell.length_b   1.000
_cell.length_c   1.000
_cell.angle_alpha   90.00
_cell.angle_beta   90.00
_cell.angle_gamma   90.00
#
_symmetry.space_group_name_H-M   'P 1'
#
loop_
_entity.id
_entity.type
_entity.pdbx_description
1 polymer ?
#
loop_
_entity_poly.entity_id
_entity_poly.type
_entity_poly.pdbx_seq_one_letter_code
_entity_poly.pdbx_strand_id
1 'polypeptide(L)'
;MKAMILAAGATPDESHTPWVLRKLGDRPIIDYVLELAAPLVAQSDMLIVIDEASNAVAQYLGPAYHYVVQAEPQGTGAAVLAAQSALVDYQGAVLILYGDTALLQPSSIRGLVTRHRLKKAALTLLTAETEQSLPYGRVLRKRDGQIAEIVEAAQASLAEQEVRELNIGAYVVESTALWPVLQRVVAAAKAMSDTQGLAHFTAIVKELAHSHAPIASYQALDQDELLGINTPDDLTQAADILQKRQLQPKRVEEQNIIRFGTGGWRALIGEGFTLDNVRRLCQALANEVVRQNREPDGVVIGYDRRFLSDVSAQVAAEVFAGNNIPVKFQQGDTPTPLITYATAKEAAAYGLIFTASHNPPQWNGLKVFATDGSLPLDEETRAIENEANG
;
A
#
# COMPACT_ATOMS: atom_id res chain seq x y z
N MET A 1 6.88 -2.23 16.00
CA MET A 1 5.61 -2.95 15.71
C MET A 1 6.00 -4.35 15.30
N LYS A 2 5.30 -5.38 15.77
CA LYS A 2 5.49 -6.78 15.34
C LYS A 2 4.30 -7.21 14.48
N ALA A 3 4.45 -8.31 13.75
CA ALA A 3 3.36 -8.91 12.98
C ALA A 3 3.13 -10.37 13.40
N MET A 4 1.88 -10.80 13.31
CA MET A 4 1.45 -12.17 13.54
C MET A 4 0.61 -12.64 12.36
N ILE A 5 1.02 -13.74 11.74
CA ILE A 5 0.34 -14.32 10.57
C ILE A 5 -0.31 -15.63 11.02
N LEU A 6 -1.63 -15.71 10.94
CA LEU A 6 -2.38 -16.89 11.38
C LEU A 6 -2.47 -17.91 10.24
N ALA A 7 -1.67 -18.97 10.31
CA ALA A 7 -1.51 -19.98 9.26
C ALA A 7 -1.79 -21.42 9.77
N ALA A 8 -2.38 -21.58 10.96
CA ALA A 8 -2.69 -22.86 11.61
C ALA A 8 -4.11 -23.40 11.29
N GLY A 9 -4.77 -22.83 10.28
CA GLY A 9 -6.13 -23.22 9.88
C GLY A 9 -6.18 -24.66 9.36
N ALA A 10 -7.31 -25.33 9.61
CA ALA A 10 -7.50 -26.72 9.21
C ALA A 10 -7.44 -26.90 7.69
N THR A 11 -6.90 -28.04 7.24
CA THR A 11 -6.95 -28.53 5.86
C THR A 11 -8.19 -29.41 5.66
N PRO A 12 -9.23 -28.94 4.97
CA PRO A 12 -10.46 -29.70 4.78
C PRO A 12 -10.37 -30.73 3.65
N ASP A 13 -9.28 -30.80 2.88
CA ASP A 13 -9.16 -31.70 1.73
C ASP A 13 -8.22 -32.89 1.95
N GLU A 14 -8.43 -33.93 1.13
CA GLU A 14 -7.69 -35.20 1.20
C GLU A 14 -6.18 -35.07 0.90
N SER A 15 -5.72 -33.94 0.34
CA SER A 15 -4.31 -33.76 -0.02
C SER A 15 -3.41 -33.43 1.18
N HIS A 16 -4.00 -33.13 2.34
CA HIS A 16 -3.30 -32.77 3.58
C HIS A 16 -2.35 -31.55 3.44
N THR A 17 -2.49 -30.77 2.35
CA THR A 17 -1.69 -29.57 2.12
C THR A 17 -2.40 -28.35 2.72
N PRO A 18 -1.78 -27.60 3.65
CA PRO A 18 -2.33 -26.36 4.19
C PRO A 18 -2.87 -25.42 3.10
N TRP A 19 -4.06 -24.85 3.32
CA TRP A 19 -4.67 -23.90 2.37
C TRP A 19 -3.70 -22.77 2.02
N VAL A 20 -3.04 -22.22 3.03
CA VAL A 20 -2.03 -21.17 2.90
C VAL A 20 -0.82 -21.56 2.03
N LEU A 21 -0.59 -22.86 1.80
CA LEU A 21 0.46 -23.40 0.92
C LEU A 21 -0.04 -23.76 -0.48
N ARG A 22 -1.35 -23.64 -0.76
CA ARG A 22 -1.88 -23.79 -2.12
C ARG A 22 -1.32 -22.69 -3.02
N LYS A 23 -1.02 -23.05 -4.26
CA LYS A 23 -0.52 -22.09 -5.25
C LYS A 23 -1.66 -21.19 -5.72
N LEU A 24 -1.40 -19.88 -5.66
CA LEU A 24 -2.21 -18.83 -6.24
C LEU A 24 -1.34 -18.14 -7.30
N GLY A 25 -1.52 -18.52 -8.57
CA GLY A 25 -0.54 -18.24 -9.62
C GLY A 25 0.75 -19.02 -9.39
N ASP A 26 1.90 -18.34 -9.42
CA ASP A 26 3.21 -18.99 -9.36
C ASP A 26 3.71 -19.30 -7.94
N ARG A 27 3.06 -18.77 -6.91
CA ARG A 27 3.51 -18.84 -5.52
C ARG A 27 2.38 -19.17 -4.54
N PRO A 28 2.68 -19.66 -3.33
CA PRO A 28 1.66 -19.98 -2.33
C PRO A 28 0.93 -18.75 -1.79
N ILE A 29 -0.29 -18.95 -1.27
CA ILE A 29 -1.12 -17.88 -0.67
C ILE A 29 -0.37 -17.13 0.43
N ILE A 30 0.33 -17.84 1.32
CA ILE A 30 1.02 -17.23 2.48
C ILE A 30 2.05 -16.18 2.08
N ASP A 31 2.69 -16.33 0.93
CA ASP A 31 3.68 -15.38 0.44
C ASP A 31 3.07 -14.00 0.20
N TYR A 32 1.86 -13.94 -0.37
CA TYR A 32 1.16 -12.68 -0.59
C TYR A 32 0.88 -11.98 0.74
N VAL A 33 0.51 -12.74 1.78
CA VAL A 33 0.24 -12.20 3.12
C VAL A 33 1.53 -11.69 3.79
N LEU A 34 2.64 -12.39 3.63
CA LEU A 34 3.95 -11.94 4.12
C LEU A 34 4.39 -10.64 3.42
N GLU A 35 4.15 -10.52 2.12
CA GLU A 35 4.44 -9.30 1.35
C GLU A 35 3.61 -8.09 1.80
N LEU A 36 2.40 -8.30 2.31
CA LEU A 36 1.61 -7.21 2.90
C LEU A 36 2.24 -6.66 4.18
N ALA A 37 2.87 -7.52 4.97
CA ALA A 37 3.51 -7.14 6.23
C ALA A 37 4.93 -6.56 6.03
N ALA A 38 5.68 -7.01 5.02
CA ALA A 38 7.09 -6.70 4.81
C ALA A 38 7.45 -5.19 4.76
N PRO A 39 6.64 -4.30 4.14
CA PRO A 39 6.92 -2.87 4.15
C PRO A 39 6.78 -2.20 5.54
N LEU A 40 6.17 -2.88 6.51
CA LEU A 40 5.77 -2.33 7.80
C LEU A 40 6.50 -2.98 8.98
N VAL A 41 6.94 -4.23 8.83
CA VAL A 41 7.55 -5.05 9.88
C VAL A 41 8.72 -5.82 9.29
N ALA A 42 9.86 -5.80 9.98
CA ALA A 42 11.03 -6.58 9.57
C ALA A 42 10.73 -8.08 9.65
N GLN A 43 11.34 -8.88 8.78
CA GLN A 43 11.13 -10.33 8.72
C GLN A 43 11.34 -11.02 10.09
N SER A 44 12.37 -10.60 10.84
CA SER A 44 12.67 -11.12 12.18
C SER A 44 11.62 -10.77 13.24
N ASP A 45 10.74 -9.81 12.98
CA ASP A 45 9.66 -9.38 13.88
C ASP A 45 8.30 -9.95 13.47
N MET A 46 8.27 -10.87 12.51
CA MET A 46 7.08 -11.61 12.09
C MET A 46 7.01 -12.96 12.80
N LEU A 47 5.86 -13.21 13.44
CA LEU A 47 5.52 -14.47 14.08
C LEU A 47 4.51 -15.22 13.20
N ILE A 48 4.83 -16.44 12.80
CA ILE A 48 3.96 -17.28 11.98
C ILE A 48 3.35 -18.33 12.88
N VAL A 49 2.03 -18.28 13.05
CA VAL A 49 1.28 -19.27 13.83
C VAL A 49 0.95 -20.43 12.92
N ILE A 50 1.45 -21.62 13.23
CA ILE A 50 1.34 -22.83 12.40
C ILE A 50 0.65 -23.96 13.17
N ASP A 51 0.12 -24.94 12.46
CA ASP A 51 -0.36 -26.18 13.07
C ASP A 51 0.82 -27.10 13.45
N GLU A 52 0.61 -27.93 14.47
CA GLU A 52 1.60 -28.93 14.90
C GLU A 52 1.70 -30.14 13.96
N ALA A 53 0.58 -30.51 13.32
CA ALA A 53 0.43 -31.80 12.65
C ALA A 53 1.28 -31.92 11.38
N SER A 54 1.36 -30.86 10.57
CA SER A 54 2.07 -30.88 9.29
C SER A 54 3.47 -30.27 9.37
N ASN A 55 3.64 -29.23 10.19
CA ASN A 55 4.80 -28.32 10.18
C ASN A 55 5.19 -27.84 8.76
N ALA A 56 4.28 -27.95 7.79
CA ALA A 56 4.60 -27.79 6.37
C ALA A 56 4.91 -26.32 6.05
N VAL A 57 4.24 -25.40 6.75
CA VAL A 57 4.47 -23.96 6.60
C VAL A 57 5.89 -23.58 7.00
N ALA A 58 6.39 -24.08 8.13
CA ALA A 58 7.77 -23.79 8.56
C ALA A 58 8.82 -24.43 7.64
N GLN A 59 8.55 -25.64 7.14
CA GLN A 59 9.42 -26.29 6.16
C GLN A 59 9.52 -25.48 4.85
N TYR A 60 8.40 -24.91 4.40
CA TYR A 60 8.36 -24.08 3.20
C TYR A 60 9.06 -22.74 3.39
N LEU A 61 8.74 -22.01 4.46
CA LEU A 61 9.25 -20.65 4.72
C LEU A 61 10.70 -20.64 5.23
N GLY A 62 11.18 -21.76 5.77
CA GLY A 62 12.56 -21.91 6.25
C GLY A 62 12.84 -21.23 7.60
N PRO A 63 14.10 -21.18 8.06
CA PRO A 63 14.42 -20.80 9.44
C PRO A 63 14.39 -19.28 9.72
N ALA A 64 14.06 -18.44 8.73
CA ALA A 64 14.18 -16.99 8.83
C ALA A 64 13.03 -16.31 9.62
N TYR A 65 11.96 -17.05 9.92
CA TYR A 65 10.80 -16.55 10.66
C TYR A 65 10.73 -17.15 12.06
N HIS A 66 10.01 -16.48 12.95
CA HIS A 66 9.66 -17.03 14.26
C HIS A 66 8.36 -17.81 14.17
N TYR A 67 8.40 -19.09 14.53
CA TYR A 67 7.23 -19.97 14.49
C TYR A 67 6.61 -20.14 15.86
N VAL A 68 5.28 -20.11 15.89
CA VAL A 68 4.46 -20.40 17.07
C VAL A 68 3.53 -21.53 16.71
N VAL A 69 3.53 -22.60 17.51
CA VAL A 69 2.70 -23.76 17.24
C VAL A 69 1.35 -23.62 17.96
N GLN A 70 0.27 -23.78 17.20
CA GLN A 70 -1.06 -24.04 17.74
C GLN A 70 -1.30 -25.56 17.69
N ALA A 71 -1.27 -26.22 18.86
CA ALA A 71 -1.40 -27.67 18.96
C ALA A 71 -2.77 -28.19 18.49
N GLU A 72 -3.85 -27.45 18.79
CA GLU A 72 -5.22 -27.84 18.43
C GLU A 72 -5.98 -26.66 17.79
N PRO A 73 -6.85 -26.90 16.78
CA PRO A 73 -7.58 -25.86 16.05
C PRO A 73 -8.77 -25.29 16.85
N GLN A 74 -8.49 -24.76 18.04
CA GLN A 74 -9.47 -24.21 18.99
C GLN A 74 -9.93 -22.77 18.65
N GLY A 75 -9.78 -22.34 17.40
CA GLY A 75 -10.17 -21.01 16.92
C GLY A 75 -9.03 -19.99 16.85
N THR A 76 -9.32 -18.85 16.21
CA THR A 76 -8.35 -17.79 15.88
C THR A 76 -7.84 -17.04 17.11
N GLY A 77 -8.67 -16.89 18.15
CA GLY A 77 -8.25 -16.32 19.42
C GLY A 77 -7.25 -17.22 20.15
N ALA A 78 -7.45 -18.55 20.10
CA ALA A 78 -6.48 -19.50 20.64
C ALA A 78 -5.16 -19.48 19.85
N ALA A 79 -5.24 -19.32 18.52
CA ALA A 79 -4.07 -19.15 17.66
C ALA A 79 -3.23 -17.93 18.07
N VAL A 80 -3.87 -16.78 18.29
CA VAL A 80 -3.18 -15.57 18.75
C VAL A 80 -2.63 -15.74 20.17
N LEU A 81 -3.35 -16.42 21.05
CA LEU A 81 -2.91 -16.64 22.43
C LEU A 81 -1.66 -17.52 22.51
N ALA A 82 -1.49 -18.48 21.59
CA ALA A 82 -0.30 -19.32 21.51
C ALA A 82 0.99 -18.49 21.36
N ALA A 83 0.90 -17.30 20.73
CA ALA A 83 2.04 -16.41 20.52
C ALA A 83 2.35 -15.51 21.73
N GLN A 84 1.56 -15.57 22.81
CA GLN A 84 1.75 -14.72 23.99
C GLN A 84 3.15 -14.85 24.59
N SER A 85 3.67 -16.08 24.70
CA SER A 85 4.99 -16.34 25.30
C SER A 85 6.13 -15.72 24.50
N ALA A 86 6.03 -15.72 23.16
CA ALA A 86 7.00 -15.11 22.26
C ALA A 86 6.97 -13.56 22.29
N LEU A 87 5.94 -12.98 22.91
CA LEU A 87 5.70 -11.54 22.98
C LEU A 87 5.60 -11.01 24.42
N VAL A 88 6.01 -11.79 25.42
CA VAL A 88 5.85 -11.45 26.84
C VAL A 88 6.55 -10.14 27.22
N ASP A 89 7.75 -9.89 26.69
CA ASP A 89 8.54 -8.69 26.96
C ASP A 89 8.26 -7.55 25.96
N TYR A 90 7.41 -7.81 24.96
CA TYR A 90 7.13 -6.84 23.91
C TYR A 90 5.98 -5.90 24.33
N GLN A 91 6.25 -4.60 24.31
CA GLN A 91 5.26 -3.55 24.52
C GLN A 91 5.13 -2.70 23.27
N GLY A 92 3.95 -2.76 22.67
CA GLY A 92 3.58 -1.98 21.49
C GLY A 92 2.58 -2.70 20.59
N ALA A 93 2.27 -2.06 19.47
CA ALA A 93 1.32 -2.58 18.49
C ALA A 93 1.78 -3.90 17.85
N VAL A 94 0.82 -4.78 17.60
CA VAL A 94 0.94 -6.05 16.87
C VAL A 94 -0.06 -6.01 15.71
N LEU A 95 0.45 -6.14 14.49
CA LEU A 95 -0.35 -6.36 13.28
C LEU A 95 -0.73 -7.84 13.21
N ILE A 96 -2.01 -8.16 13.11
CA ILE A 96 -2.51 -9.53 12.97
C ILE A 96 -3.14 -9.66 11.58
N LEU A 97 -2.65 -10.62 10.81
CA LEU A 97 -3.15 -10.97 9.48
C LEU A 97 -3.53 -12.44 9.43
N TYR A 98 -4.58 -12.75 8.69
CA TYR A 98 -5.01 -14.12 8.46
C TYR A 98 -4.29 -14.65 7.22
N GLY A 99 -3.85 -15.91 7.26
CA GLY A 99 -3.01 -16.49 6.20
C GLY A 99 -3.73 -16.72 4.87
N ASP A 100 -5.05 -16.61 4.83
CA ASP A 100 -5.93 -16.82 3.68
C ASP A 100 -6.33 -15.52 2.96
N THR A 101 -5.96 -14.35 3.48
CA THR A 101 -6.37 -13.03 2.96
C THR A 101 -5.37 -12.46 1.95
N ALA A 102 -5.00 -13.23 0.93
CA ALA A 102 -3.98 -12.84 -0.05
C ALA A 102 -4.35 -11.64 -0.95
N LEU A 103 -5.63 -11.26 -0.98
CA LEU A 103 -6.12 -10.19 -1.85
C LEU A 103 -6.16 -8.81 -1.21
N LEU A 104 -5.92 -8.70 0.10
CA LEU A 104 -5.77 -7.43 0.79
C LEU A 104 -4.70 -6.56 0.11
N GLN A 105 -4.86 -5.24 0.19
CA GLN A 105 -3.97 -4.30 -0.48
C GLN A 105 -2.94 -3.68 0.49
N PRO A 106 -1.68 -3.44 0.04
CA PRO A 106 -0.69 -2.74 0.86
C PRO A 106 -1.17 -1.36 1.35
N SER A 107 -1.96 -0.66 0.54
CA SER A 107 -2.57 0.63 0.89
C SER A 107 -3.57 0.50 2.05
N SER A 108 -4.39 -0.55 2.04
CA SER A 108 -5.36 -0.86 3.11
C SER A 108 -4.67 -1.19 4.42
N ILE A 109 -3.61 -2.00 4.40
CA ILE A 109 -2.81 -2.31 5.61
C ILE A 109 -2.08 -1.06 6.13
N ARG A 110 -1.51 -0.24 5.24
CA ARG A 110 -0.88 1.04 5.62
C ARG A 110 -1.91 2.00 6.24
N GLY A 111 -3.11 2.07 5.66
CA GLY A 111 -4.23 2.85 6.16
C GLY A 111 -4.66 2.41 7.56
N LEU A 112 -4.80 1.10 7.76
CA LEU A 112 -5.12 0.48 9.06
C LEU A 112 -4.11 0.88 10.15
N VAL A 113 -2.81 0.70 9.89
CA VAL A 113 -1.74 1.03 10.85
C VAL A 113 -1.69 2.54 11.12
N THR A 114 -1.85 3.36 10.08
CA THR A 114 -1.86 4.83 10.21
C THR A 114 -3.05 5.28 11.07
N ARG A 115 -4.23 4.72 10.82
CA ARG A 115 -5.46 5.00 11.57
C ARG A 115 -5.30 4.64 13.05
N HIS A 116 -4.73 3.47 13.33
CA HIS A 116 -4.45 3.00 14.69
C HIS A 116 -3.61 4.01 15.48
N ARG A 117 -2.48 4.44 14.89
CA ARG A 117 -1.56 5.42 15.50
C ARG A 117 -2.22 6.78 15.71
N LEU A 118 -2.89 7.31 14.69
CA LEU A 118 -3.56 8.63 14.76
C LEU A 118 -4.67 8.66 15.81
N LYS A 119 -5.40 7.55 15.96
CA LYS A 119 -6.48 7.43 16.95
C LYS A 119 -6.01 7.01 18.33
N LYS A 120 -4.72 6.63 18.49
CA LYS A 120 -4.18 6.03 19.72
C LYS A 120 -5.09 4.90 20.22
N ALA A 121 -5.56 4.08 19.29
CA ALA A 121 -6.53 3.04 19.58
C ALA A 121 -5.86 1.86 20.30
N ALA A 122 -6.57 1.19 21.18
CA ALA A 122 -6.16 -0.09 21.74
C ALA A 122 -6.29 -1.20 20.69
N LEU A 123 -7.31 -1.10 19.83
CA LEU A 123 -7.53 -2.00 18.70
C LEU A 123 -8.03 -1.22 17.48
N THR A 124 -7.52 -1.57 16.32
CA THR A 124 -8.06 -1.13 15.04
C THR A 124 -8.27 -2.32 14.14
N LEU A 125 -9.45 -2.43 13.54
CA LEU A 125 -9.82 -3.51 12.63
C LEU A 125 -10.05 -2.99 11.21
N LEU A 126 -9.75 -3.82 10.24
CA LEU A 126 -10.07 -3.58 8.84
C LEU A 126 -11.50 -4.04 8.57
N THR A 127 -12.32 -3.15 8.02
CA THR A 127 -13.73 -3.42 7.70
C THR A 127 -14.00 -3.15 6.23
N ALA A 128 -15.11 -3.66 5.71
CA ALA A 128 -15.64 -3.27 4.41
C ALA A 128 -17.16 -3.26 4.44
N GLU A 129 -17.77 -2.39 3.64
CA GLU A 129 -19.21 -2.42 3.40
C GLU A 129 -19.51 -3.16 2.11
N THR A 130 -20.51 -4.04 2.13
CA THR A 130 -20.95 -4.77 0.95
C THR A 130 -22.43 -5.12 0.99
N GLU A 131 -23.04 -5.26 -0.18
CA GLU A 131 -24.39 -5.79 -0.36
C GLU A 131 -24.39 -7.33 -0.45
N GLN A 132 -23.20 -7.94 -0.56
CA GLN A 132 -23.07 -9.38 -0.71
C GLN A 132 -23.28 -10.09 0.63
N SER A 133 -23.99 -11.23 0.59
CA SER A 133 -24.11 -12.10 1.76
C SER A 133 -22.86 -12.98 1.87
N LEU A 134 -21.88 -12.51 2.64
CA LEU A 134 -20.60 -13.21 2.86
C LEU A 134 -20.53 -13.80 4.28
N PRO A 135 -19.77 -14.90 4.48
CA PRO A 135 -19.67 -15.61 5.75
C PRO A 135 -18.75 -14.91 6.78
N TYR A 136 -18.76 -13.58 6.83
CA TYR A 136 -17.90 -12.79 7.72
C TYR A 136 -18.63 -12.18 8.92
N GLY A 137 -17.87 -11.92 9.98
CA GLY A 137 -18.39 -11.28 11.17
C GLY A 137 -18.96 -9.89 10.88
N ARG A 138 -20.16 -9.61 11.41
CA ARG A 138 -20.88 -8.34 11.29
C ARG A 138 -20.38 -7.35 12.32
N VAL A 139 -19.99 -6.16 11.89
CA VAL A 139 -19.50 -5.10 12.79
C VAL A 139 -20.68 -4.33 13.35
N LEU A 140 -21.04 -4.59 14.60
CA LEU A 140 -22.16 -3.92 15.25
C LEU A 140 -21.69 -2.60 15.86
N ARG A 141 -22.41 -1.51 15.55
CA ARG A 141 -22.14 -0.18 16.08
C ARG A 141 -23.24 0.28 17.03
N LYS A 142 -22.85 1.04 18.05
CA LYS A 142 -23.74 1.81 18.90
C LYS A 142 -24.29 3.02 18.13
N ARG A 143 -25.32 3.67 18.66
CA ARG A 143 -25.94 4.87 18.06
C ARG A 143 -24.99 6.05 17.88
N ASP A 144 -23.93 6.13 18.68
CA ASP A 144 -22.89 7.15 18.59
C ASP A 144 -21.78 6.80 17.56
N GLY A 145 -21.94 5.69 16.82
CA GLY A 145 -21.01 5.22 15.81
C GLY A 145 -19.83 4.40 16.36
N GLN A 146 -19.71 4.24 17.68
CA GLN A 146 -18.67 3.39 18.27
C GLN A 146 -18.94 1.91 18.01
N ILE A 147 -17.87 1.13 17.83
CA ILE A 147 -17.97 -0.32 17.63
C ILE A 147 -18.33 -0.98 18.97
N ALA A 148 -19.39 -1.79 18.97
CA ALA A 148 -19.87 -2.52 20.13
C ALA A 148 -19.25 -3.91 20.21
N GLU A 149 -19.38 -4.68 19.13
CA GLU A 149 -18.87 -6.04 19.01
C GLU A 149 -18.82 -6.47 17.54
N ILE A 150 -18.23 -7.64 17.30
CA ILE A 150 -18.32 -8.33 16.01
C ILE A 150 -19.06 -9.65 16.27
N VAL A 151 -20.11 -9.91 15.51
CA VAL A 151 -20.88 -11.15 15.59
C VAL A 151 -20.58 -12.01 14.39
N GLU A 152 -20.08 -13.23 14.60
CA GLU A 152 -19.78 -14.17 13.52
C GLU A 152 -21.02 -14.46 12.66
N ALA A 153 -20.85 -14.62 11.34
CA ALA A 153 -21.97 -14.86 10.43
C ALA A 153 -22.83 -16.07 10.83
N ALA A 154 -22.19 -17.14 11.32
CA ALA A 154 -22.86 -18.35 11.78
C ALA A 154 -23.67 -18.16 13.08
N GLN A 155 -23.41 -17.09 13.83
CA GLN A 155 -24.04 -16.76 15.12
C GLN A 155 -24.99 -15.57 15.02
N ALA A 156 -24.99 -14.86 13.89
CA ALA A 156 -25.79 -13.66 13.67
C ALA A 156 -27.28 -13.98 13.56
N SER A 157 -28.11 -13.24 14.31
CA SER A 157 -29.56 -13.21 14.15
C SER A 157 -29.98 -12.63 12.80
N LEU A 158 -31.24 -12.83 12.40
CA LEU A 158 -31.77 -12.29 11.14
C LEU A 158 -31.58 -10.77 11.03
N ALA A 159 -31.73 -10.03 12.14
CA ALA A 159 -31.52 -8.58 12.15
C ALA A 159 -30.03 -8.20 12.03
N GLU A 160 -29.12 -8.99 12.61
CA GLU A 160 -27.68 -8.75 12.51
C GLU A 160 -27.14 -9.12 11.12
N GLN A 161 -27.74 -10.11 10.46
CA GLN A 161 -27.36 -10.50 9.09
C GLN A 161 -27.55 -9.38 8.07
N GLU A 162 -28.47 -8.45 8.31
CA GLU A 162 -28.72 -7.24 7.50
C GLU A 162 -27.61 -6.18 7.63
N VAL A 163 -26.72 -6.30 8.61
CA VAL A 163 -25.58 -5.38 8.76
C VAL A 163 -24.60 -5.61 7.61
N ARG A 164 -24.31 -4.53 6.89
CA ARG A 164 -23.48 -4.54 5.67
C ARG A 164 -22.00 -4.31 5.92
N GLU A 165 -21.64 -3.81 7.09
CA GLU A 165 -20.24 -3.65 7.49
C GLU A 165 -19.70 -4.98 8.04
N LEU A 166 -18.71 -5.52 7.35
CA LEU A 166 -18.08 -6.81 7.63
C LEU A 166 -16.66 -6.61 8.17
N ASN A 167 -16.24 -7.51 9.05
CA ASN A 167 -14.84 -7.71 9.41
C ASN A 167 -14.12 -8.52 8.31
N ILE A 168 -13.04 -7.98 7.75
CA ILE A 168 -12.30 -8.61 6.64
C ILE A 168 -10.92 -9.13 7.03
N GLY A 169 -10.67 -9.37 8.32
CA GLY A 169 -9.57 -10.25 8.76
C GLY A 169 -8.19 -9.60 8.87
N ALA A 170 -8.11 -8.33 9.25
CA ALA A 170 -6.84 -7.69 9.62
C ALA A 170 -7.01 -6.74 10.81
N TYR A 171 -6.04 -6.77 11.73
CA TYR A 171 -6.10 -6.01 12.98
C TYR A 171 -4.77 -5.39 13.35
N VAL A 172 -4.80 -4.26 14.05
CA VAL A 172 -3.66 -3.72 14.79
C VAL A 172 -4.10 -3.55 16.23
N VAL A 173 -3.40 -4.18 17.16
CA VAL A 173 -3.77 -4.20 18.58
C VAL A 173 -2.56 -3.91 19.46
N GLU A 174 -2.74 -3.10 20.49
CA GLU A 174 -1.72 -2.89 21.50
C GLU A 174 -1.60 -4.14 22.38
N SER A 175 -0.39 -4.71 22.44
CA SER A 175 -0.10 -5.95 23.18
C SER A 175 -0.56 -5.90 24.65
N THR A 176 -0.41 -4.75 25.31
CA THR A 176 -0.84 -4.54 26.70
C THR A 176 -2.36 -4.61 26.88
N ALA A 177 -3.13 -4.18 25.87
CA ALA A 177 -4.59 -4.28 25.87
C ALA A 177 -5.07 -5.68 25.43
N LEU A 178 -4.30 -6.34 24.55
CA LEU A 178 -4.64 -7.64 23.97
C LEU A 178 -4.67 -8.76 25.02
N TRP A 179 -3.57 -8.96 25.74
CA TRP A 179 -3.35 -10.21 26.47
C TRP A 179 -4.38 -10.49 27.57
N PRO A 180 -4.72 -9.54 28.47
CA PRO A 180 -5.68 -9.82 29.54
C PRO A 180 -7.08 -10.15 28.99
N VAL A 181 -7.46 -9.51 27.89
CA VAL A 181 -8.76 -9.73 27.23
C VAL A 181 -8.79 -11.08 26.53
N LEU A 182 -7.76 -11.38 25.75
CA LEU A 182 -7.69 -12.61 24.97
C LEU A 182 -7.68 -13.86 25.88
N GLN A 183 -6.99 -13.81 27.01
CA GLN A 183 -7.00 -14.89 28.00
C GLN A 183 -8.41 -15.18 28.52
N ARG A 184 -9.22 -14.15 28.80
CA ARG A 184 -10.61 -14.32 29.24
C ARG A 184 -11.48 -14.91 28.13
N VAL A 185 -11.35 -14.41 26.90
CA VAL A 185 -12.08 -14.92 25.73
C VAL A 185 -11.81 -16.41 25.53
N VAL A 186 -10.53 -16.82 25.52
CA VAL A 186 -10.16 -18.22 25.34
C VAL A 186 -10.61 -19.09 26.52
N ALA A 187 -10.49 -18.60 27.76
CA ALA A 187 -10.96 -19.33 28.94
C ALA A 187 -12.48 -19.52 28.93
N ALA A 188 -13.25 -18.50 28.53
CA ALA A 188 -14.70 -18.59 28.40
C ALA A 188 -15.11 -19.60 27.33
N ALA A 189 -14.43 -19.60 26.17
CA ALA A 189 -14.66 -20.57 25.10
C ALA A 189 -14.47 -22.02 25.57
N LYS A 190 -13.38 -22.30 26.31
CA LYS A 190 -13.08 -23.64 26.84
C LYS A 190 -14.10 -24.14 27.87
N ALA A 191 -14.79 -23.25 28.58
CA ALA A 191 -15.79 -23.63 29.58
C ALA A 191 -17.13 -24.07 28.95
N MET A 192 -17.38 -23.72 27.68
CA MET A 192 -18.59 -24.09 26.94
C MET A 192 -18.34 -25.44 26.23
N SER A 193 -18.62 -26.55 26.91
CA SER A 193 -18.18 -27.91 26.56
C SER A 193 -18.74 -28.57 25.29
N ASP A 194 -19.51 -27.86 24.46
CA ASP A 194 -20.08 -28.42 23.22
C ASP A 194 -19.44 -27.75 21.99
N THR A 195 -19.53 -28.42 20.84
CA THR A 195 -18.94 -28.11 19.51
C THR A 195 -19.14 -26.69 18.95
N GLN A 196 -19.75 -25.76 19.71
CA GLN A 196 -19.80 -24.32 19.44
C GLN A 196 -18.63 -23.52 20.07
N GLY A 197 -17.76 -24.14 20.88
CA GLY A 197 -16.75 -23.49 21.74
C GLY A 197 -15.43 -23.02 21.09
N LEU A 198 -15.41 -22.65 19.80
CA LEU A 198 -14.19 -22.07 19.20
C LEU A 198 -13.94 -20.66 19.75
N ALA A 199 -12.70 -20.38 20.17
CA ALA A 199 -12.32 -19.04 20.61
C ALA A 199 -12.08 -18.16 19.38
N HIS A 200 -13.08 -17.38 18.97
CA HIS A 200 -12.92 -16.41 17.89
C HIS A 200 -12.17 -15.16 18.37
N PHE A 201 -11.17 -14.72 17.61
CA PHE A 201 -10.41 -13.50 17.93
C PHE A 201 -11.31 -12.26 17.97
N THR A 202 -12.34 -12.20 17.14
CA THR A 202 -13.35 -11.14 17.06
C THR A 202 -14.02 -10.82 18.40
N ALA A 203 -14.15 -11.80 19.30
CA ALA A 203 -14.76 -11.63 20.61
C ALA A 203 -14.00 -10.63 21.52
N ILE A 204 -12.72 -10.37 21.27
CA ILE A 204 -11.97 -9.36 22.05
C ILE A 204 -12.54 -7.95 21.86
N VAL A 205 -13.21 -7.68 20.73
CA VAL A 205 -13.78 -6.36 20.44
C VAL A 205 -14.87 -6.02 21.45
N LYS A 206 -15.74 -7.01 21.75
CA LYS A 206 -16.77 -6.87 22.77
C LYS A 206 -16.17 -6.55 24.13
N GLU A 207 -15.19 -7.33 24.57
CA GLU A 207 -14.52 -7.13 25.86
C GLU A 207 -13.82 -5.76 25.96
N LEU A 208 -13.10 -5.34 24.91
CA LEU A 208 -12.45 -4.04 24.85
C LEU A 208 -13.49 -2.90 24.89
N ALA A 209 -14.61 -3.05 24.18
CA ALA A 209 -15.68 -2.06 24.17
C ALA A 209 -16.36 -1.93 25.55
N HIS A 210 -16.54 -3.03 26.28
CA HIS A 210 -17.05 -3.00 27.66
C HIS A 210 -16.10 -2.28 28.63
N SER A 211 -14.78 -2.42 28.41
CA SER A 211 -13.77 -1.71 29.19
C SER A 211 -13.54 -0.24 28.75
N HIS A 212 -14.33 0.25 27.78
CA HIS A 212 -14.17 1.59 27.18
C HIS A 212 -12.79 1.84 26.55
N ALA A 213 -12.09 0.78 26.14
CA ALA A 213 -10.84 0.91 25.41
C ALA A 213 -11.11 1.55 24.03
N PRO A 214 -10.21 2.43 23.53
CA PRO A 214 -10.43 3.08 22.25
C PRO A 214 -10.34 2.08 21.10
N ILE A 215 -11.45 1.86 20.39
CA ILE A 215 -11.52 0.99 19.21
C ILE A 215 -11.77 1.85 17.98
N ALA A 216 -11.01 1.60 16.91
CA ALA A 216 -11.19 2.26 15.62
C ALA A 216 -11.38 1.23 14.51
N SER A 217 -11.92 1.64 13.36
CA SER A 217 -11.84 0.86 12.13
C SER A 217 -11.23 1.68 10.99
N TYR A 218 -10.73 0.96 9.99
CA TYR A 218 -10.38 1.49 8.68
C TYR A 218 -11.18 0.70 7.63
N GLN A 219 -11.93 1.41 6.78
CA GLN A 219 -12.82 0.79 5.80
C GLN A 219 -12.09 0.63 4.45
N ALA A 220 -11.95 -0.59 3.97
CA ALA A 220 -11.50 -0.89 2.62
C ALA A 220 -12.64 -0.64 1.62
N LEU A 221 -12.27 -0.16 0.43
CA LEU A 221 -13.22 0.15 -0.65
C LEU A 221 -13.16 -0.88 -1.79
N ASP A 222 -12.00 -1.49 -2.01
CA ASP A 222 -11.82 -2.50 -3.04
C ASP A 222 -12.56 -3.78 -2.62
N GLN A 223 -13.62 -4.11 -3.34
CA GLN A 223 -14.46 -5.28 -3.05
C GLN A 223 -13.71 -6.60 -3.27
N ASP A 224 -12.62 -6.60 -4.06
CA ASP A 224 -11.78 -7.78 -4.27
C ASP A 224 -10.99 -8.16 -2.99
N GLU A 225 -10.76 -7.20 -2.08
CA GLU A 225 -10.10 -7.45 -0.79
C GLU A 225 -10.96 -8.30 0.17
N LEU A 226 -12.26 -8.44 -0.08
CA LEU A 226 -13.17 -9.18 0.79
C LEU A 226 -12.99 -10.69 0.64
N LEU A 227 -12.41 -11.20 -0.45
CA LEU A 227 -12.32 -12.65 -0.68
C LEU A 227 -11.15 -13.26 0.12
N GLY A 228 -11.48 -14.09 1.11
CA GLY A 228 -10.56 -15.00 1.80
C GLY A 228 -10.60 -16.38 1.16
N ILE A 229 -9.45 -17.06 1.08
CA ILE A 229 -9.31 -18.28 0.28
C ILE A 229 -9.40 -19.54 1.14
N ASN A 230 -10.57 -20.18 1.14
CA ASN A 230 -10.85 -21.36 1.96
C ASN A 230 -11.41 -22.55 1.16
N THR A 231 -11.73 -22.34 -0.11
CA THR A 231 -12.28 -23.35 -1.02
C THR A 231 -11.60 -23.30 -2.40
N PRO A 232 -11.72 -24.38 -3.22
CA PRO A 232 -11.18 -24.37 -4.58
C PRO A 232 -11.80 -23.30 -5.49
N ASP A 233 -13.06 -22.92 -5.23
CA ASP A 233 -13.75 -21.85 -5.95
C ASP A 233 -13.15 -20.49 -5.59
N ASP A 234 -12.92 -20.22 -4.29
CA ASP A 234 -12.24 -19.01 -3.84
C ASP A 234 -10.85 -18.89 -4.46
N LEU A 235 -10.10 -20.00 -4.54
CA LEU A 235 -8.76 -20.00 -5.13
C LEU A 235 -8.80 -19.64 -6.62
N THR A 236 -9.81 -20.14 -7.34
CA THR A 236 -10.03 -19.82 -8.76
C THR A 236 -10.39 -18.35 -8.93
N GLN A 237 -11.33 -17.85 -8.13
CA GLN A 237 -11.75 -16.45 -8.17
C GLN A 237 -10.60 -15.50 -7.79
N ALA A 238 -9.80 -15.86 -6.78
CA ALA A 238 -8.62 -15.10 -6.40
C ALA A 238 -7.56 -15.07 -7.51
N ALA A 239 -7.37 -16.17 -8.23
CA ALA A 239 -6.45 -16.22 -9.37
C ALA A 239 -6.91 -15.27 -10.49
N ASP A 240 -8.21 -15.24 -10.80
CA ASP A 240 -8.78 -14.32 -11.77
C ASP A 240 -8.61 -12.85 -11.35
N ILE A 241 -8.82 -12.53 -10.07
CA ILE A 241 -8.61 -11.20 -9.51
C ILE A 241 -7.14 -10.79 -9.64
N LEU A 242 -6.20 -11.66 -9.25
CA LEU A 242 -4.78 -11.35 -9.38
C LEU A 242 -4.36 -11.20 -10.84
N GLN A 243 -4.86 -12.05 -11.74
CA GLN A 243 -4.59 -11.92 -13.16
C GLN A 243 -5.13 -10.60 -13.70
N LYS A 244 -6.37 -10.22 -13.35
CA LYS A 244 -6.94 -8.92 -13.69
C LYS A 244 -6.06 -7.77 -13.16
N ARG A 245 -5.59 -7.83 -11.91
CA ARG A 245 -4.69 -6.82 -11.32
C ARG A 245 -3.32 -6.76 -12.00
N GLN A 246 -2.81 -7.89 -12.51
CA GLN A 246 -1.57 -7.92 -13.29
C GLN A 246 -1.73 -7.36 -14.70
N LEU A 247 -2.88 -7.62 -15.32
CA LEU A 247 -3.23 -7.14 -16.67
C LEU A 247 -3.70 -5.69 -16.68
N GLN A 248 -4.28 -5.22 -15.57
CA GLN A 248 -4.46 -3.80 -15.35
C GLN A 248 -3.08 -3.14 -15.46
N PRO A 249 -2.93 -2.06 -16.25
CA PRO A 249 -1.68 -1.33 -16.28
C PRO A 249 -1.41 -0.90 -14.84
N LYS A 250 -0.48 -1.60 -14.18
CA LYS A 250 -0.07 -1.27 -12.82
C LYS A 250 0.30 0.19 -12.86
N ARG A 251 -0.43 1.02 -12.11
CA ARG A 251 0.06 2.36 -11.82
C ARG A 251 1.39 2.11 -11.12
N VAL A 252 2.47 2.39 -11.83
CA VAL A 252 3.72 2.66 -11.16
C VAL A 252 3.36 3.88 -10.33
N GLU A 253 3.18 3.72 -9.01
CA GLU A 253 3.29 4.87 -8.10
C GLU A 253 4.65 5.45 -8.43
N GLU A 254 4.68 6.51 -9.24
CA GLU A 254 5.94 7.06 -9.70
C GLU A 254 6.71 7.49 -8.46
N GLN A 255 7.84 6.81 -8.23
CA GLN A 255 8.78 7.23 -7.21
C GLN A 255 9.16 8.69 -7.51
N ASN A 256 9.51 9.46 -6.48
CA ASN A 256 9.93 10.87 -6.61
C ASN A 256 11.33 10.99 -7.28
N ILE A 257 11.50 10.31 -8.42
CA ILE A 257 12.71 10.09 -9.20
C ILE A 257 12.41 10.55 -10.62
N ILE A 258 13.21 11.49 -11.10
CA ILE A 258 13.17 12.04 -12.45
C ILE A 258 13.95 11.12 -13.36
N ARG A 259 13.32 10.64 -14.44
CA ARG A 259 13.95 9.81 -15.47
C ARG A 259 13.61 10.33 -16.87
N PHE A 260 14.61 10.73 -17.61
CA PHE A 260 14.52 11.10 -19.00
C PHE A 260 14.17 9.88 -19.84
N GLY A 261 13.15 10.05 -20.68
CA GLY A 261 12.97 9.25 -21.88
C GLY A 261 13.51 10.01 -23.09
N THR A 262 13.07 9.65 -24.28
CA THR A 262 13.48 10.31 -25.52
C THR A 262 13.10 11.80 -25.50
N GLY A 263 14.10 12.66 -25.40
CA GLY A 263 13.99 14.12 -25.47
C GLY A 263 13.35 14.80 -24.26
N GLY A 264 13.29 14.13 -23.09
CA GLY A 264 12.81 14.76 -21.86
C GLY A 264 12.20 13.79 -20.83
N TRP A 265 11.90 14.34 -19.66
CA TRP A 265 11.21 13.65 -18.56
C TRP A 265 9.69 13.77 -18.69
N ARG A 266 8.97 12.68 -18.44
CA ARG A 266 7.51 12.62 -18.46
C ARG A 266 7.03 11.81 -17.27
N ALA A 267 5.94 12.25 -16.67
CA ALA A 267 5.40 11.67 -15.46
C ALA A 267 3.89 11.94 -15.33
N LEU A 268 3.22 11.16 -14.49
CA LEU A 268 1.80 11.33 -14.15
C LEU A 268 1.62 12.56 -13.27
N ILE A 269 0.63 13.39 -13.61
CA ILE A 269 0.31 14.61 -12.85
C ILE A 269 -0.17 14.23 -11.45
N GLY A 270 0.48 14.78 -10.42
CA GLY A 270 0.14 14.53 -9.01
C GLY A 270 0.81 13.30 -8.40
N GLU A 271 1.55 12.52 -9.19
CA GLU A 271 2.41 11.43 -8.73
C GLU A 271 3.88 11.82 -8.95
N GLY A 272 4.50 11.46 -10.07
CA GLY A 272 5.86 11.87 -10.39
C GLY A 272 5.95 13.30 -10.91
N PHE A 273 4.96 13.78 -11.68
CA PHE A 273 4.96 15.13 -12.20
C PHE A 273 4.41 16.09 -11.13
N THR A 274 5.32 16.55 -10.28
CA THR A 274 5.06 17.51 -9.20
C THR A 274 5.83 18.80 -9.46
N LEU A 275 5.35 19.92 -8.91
CA LEU A 275 6.08 21.19 -8.96
C LEU A 275 7.43 21.10 -8.24
N ASP A 276 7.57 20.18 -7.28
CA ASP A 276 8.85 19.91 -6.60
C ASP A 276 9.87 19.30 -7.57
N ASN A 277 9.50 18.25 -8.29
CA ASN A 277 10.37 17.64 -9.30
C ASN A 277 10.66 18.57 -10.48
N VAL A 278 9.70 19.42 -10.87
CA VAL A 278 9.96 20.48 -11.86
C VAL A 278 11.07 21.42 -11.36
N ARG A 279 11.03 21.86 -10.10
CA ARG A 279 12.09 22.71 -9.52
C ARG A 279 13.43 21.99 -9.47
N ARG A 280 13.47 20.75 -8.98
CA ARG A 280 14.69 19.93 -8.91
C ARG A 280 15.35 19.77 -10.27
N LEU A 281 14.55 19.40 -11.29
CA LEU A 281 15.04 19.25 -12.65
C LEU A 281 15.55 20.57 -13.24
N CYS A 282 14.79 21.66 -13.08
CA CYS A 282 15.22 22.96 -13.59
C CYS A 282 16.46 23.49 -12.85
N GLN A 283 16.63 23.17 -11.57
CA GLN A 283 17.80 23.55 -10.80
C GLN A 283 19.04 22.78 -11.27
N ALA A 284 18.92 21.48 -11.54
CA ALA A 284 20.02 20.69 -12.12
C ALA A 284 20.44 21.26 -13.50
N LEU A 285 19.47 21.63 -14.34
CA LEU A 285 19.76 22.31 -15.61
C LEU A 285 20.43 23.68 -15.41
N ALA A 286 19.96 24.49 -14.46
CA ALA A 286 20.57 25.79 -14.15
C ALA A 286 22.02 25.63 -13.66
N ASN A 287 22.29 24.63 -12.81
CA ASN A 287 23.64 24.33 -12.33
C ASN A 287 24.57 23.97 -13.48
N GLU A 288 24.11 23.20 -14.48
CA GLU A 288 24.89 22.89 -15.68
C GLU A 288 25.22 24.16 -16.49
N VAL A 289 24.25 25.05 -16.70
CA VAL A 289 24.47 26.34 -17.39
C VAL A 289 25.55 27.17 -16.69
N VAL A 290 25.50 27.25 -15.36
CA VAL A 290 26.49 27.96 -14.54
C VAL A 290 27.86 27.29 -14.63
N ARG A 291 27.94 25.95 -14.54
CA ARG A 291 29.21 25.20 -14.67
C ARG A 291 29.90 25.44 -16.01
N GLN A 292 29.12 25.66 -17.07
CA GLN A 292 29.63 25.96 -18.40
C GLN A 292 29.92 27.45 -18.64
N ASN A 293 29.62 28.34 -17.68
CA ASN A 293 29.68 29.80 -17.81
C ASN A 293 28.81 30.33 -18.96
N ARG A 294 27.60 29.77 -19.12
CA ARG A 294 26.65 30.06 -20.20
C ARG A 294 25.41 30.81 -19.75
N GLU A 295 25.43 31.40 -18.56
CA GLU A 295 24.33 32.17 -18.00
C GLU A 295 23.83 33.28 -18.95
N PRO A 296 24.71 34.05 -19.64
CA PRO A 296 24.26 35.10 -20.57
C PRO A 296 23.42 34.60 -21.75
N ASP A 297 23.57 33.32 -22.13
CA ASP A 297 22.83 32.71 -23.25
C ASP A 297 21.33 32.55 -22.90
N GLY A 298 21.01 32.44 -21.61
CA GLY A 298 19.64 32.32 -21.11
C GLY A 298 18.94 31.03 -21.54
N VAL A 299 17.63 30.96 -21.27
CA VAL A 299 16.76 29.84 -21.65
C VAL A 299 15.50 30.31 -22.34
N VAL A 300 14.95 29.47 -23.23
CA VAL A 300 13.63 29.68 -23.86
C VAL A 300 12.63 28.71 -23.24
N ILE A 301 11.51 29.20 -22.71
CA ILE A 301 10.49 28.38 -22.04
C ILE A 301 9.13 28.55 -22.69
N GLY A 302 8.48 27.43 -23.03
CA GLY A 302 7.09 27.38 -23.45
C GLY A 302 6.32 26.23 -22.81
N TYR A 303 5.02 26.15 -23.13
CA TYR A 303 4.12 25.15 -22.59
C TYR A 303 2.93 24.90 -23.52
N ASP A 304 2.30 23.72 -23.40
CA ASP A 304 1.05 23.39 -24.08
C ASP A 304 -0.18 23.59 -23.17
N ARG A 305 -1.37 23.20 -23.66
CA ARG A 305 -2.65 23.38 -22.95
C ARG A 305 -2.95 22.31 -21.89
N ARG A 306 -1.99 21.42 -21.55
CA ARG A 306 -2.23 20.40 -20.54
C ARG A 306 -2.34 21.02 -19.15
N PHE A 307 -3.08 20.33 -18.29
CA PHE A 307 -3.21 20.71 -16.90
C PHE A 307 -1.82 20.85 -16.25
N LEU A 308 -1.61 21.96 -15.51
CA LEU A 308 -0.37 22.38 -14.87
C LEU A 308 0.81 22.76 -15.79
N SER A 309 0.71 22.72 -17.12
CA SER A 309 1.85 23.08 -17.99
C SER A 309 2.26 24.55 -17.86
N ASP A 310 1.29 25.46 -17.75
CA ASP A 310 1.49 26.90 -17.56
C ASP A 310 2.16 27.22 -16.21
N VAL A 311 1.62 26.65 -15.13
CA VAL A 311 2.18 26.78 -13.77
C VAL A 311 3.59 26.19 -13.70
N SER A 312 3.83 25.04 -14.33
CA SER A 312 5.15 24.40 -14.36
C SER A 312 6.17 25.24 -15.13
N ALA A 313 5.76 25.85 -16.24
CA ALA A 313 6.61 26.79 -16.98
C ALA A 313 6.97 28.01 -16.16
N GLN A 314 6.03 28.57 -15.40
CA GLN A 314 6.30 29.69 -14.50
C GLN A 314 7.27 29.29 -13.38
N VAL A 315 7.07 28.13 -12.76
CA VAL A 315 7.98 27.58 -11.74
C VAL A 315 9.39 27.35 -12.30
N ALA A 316 9.52 26.84 -13.52
CA ALA A 316 10.81 26.73 -14.18
C ALA A 316 11.47 28.09 -14.38
N ALA A 317 10.72 29.08 -14.88
CA ALA A 317 11.20 30.44 -15.07
C ALA A 317 11.71 31.06 -13.75
N GLU A 318 11.00 30.85 -12.64
CA GLU A 318 11.43 31.28 -11.30
C GLU A 318 12.78 30.68 -10.90
N VAL A 319 13.01 29.38 -11.16
CA VAL A 319 14.28 28.71 -10.85
C VAL A 319 15.43 29.30 -11.66
N PHE A 320 15.29 29.43 -12.99
CA PHE A 320 16.35 30.00 -13.83
C PHE A 320 16.63 31.47 -13.47
N ALA A 321 15.59 32.28 -13.29
CA ALA A 321 15.73 33.67 -12.87
C ALA A 321 16.42 33.78 -11.49
N GLY A 322 16.10 32.88 -10.55
CA GLY A 322 16.75 32.80 -9.24
C GLY A 322 18.25 32.50 -9.31
N ASN A 323 18.71 31.85 -10.38
CA ASN A 323 20.12 31.60 -10.66
C ASN A 323 20.75 32.68 -11.57
N ASN A 324 20.09 33.83 -11.77
CA ASN A 324 20.50 34.93 -12.66
C ASN A 324 20.64 34.54 -14.14
N ILE A 325 19.93 33.51 -14.59
CA ILE A 325 19.89 33.09 -16.00
C ILE A 325 18.68 33.78 -16.66
N PRO A 326 18.86 34.58 -17.74
CA PRO A 326 17.76 35.25 -18.42
C PRO A 326 16.74 34.26 -18.99
N VAL A 327 15.45 34.53 -18.79
CA VAL A 327 14.36 33.68 -19.28
C VAL A 327 13.59 34.37 -20.40
N LYS A 328 13.58 33.78 -21.58
CA LYS A 328 12.69 34.14 -22.70
C LYS A 328 11.42 33.28 -22.58
N PHE A 329 10.42 33.84 -21.88
CA PHE A 329 9.17 33.16 -21.57
C PHE A 329 8.10 33.43 -22.64
N GLN A 330 7.58 32.38 -23.27
CA GLN A 330 6.53 32.50 -24.27
C GLN A 330 5.17 32.70 -23.59
N GLN A 331 4.48 33.80 -23.91
CA GLN A 331 3.13 34.07 -23.42
C GLN A 331 2.10 33.33 -24.28
N GLY A 332 1.48 32.29 -23.73
CA GLY A 332 0.46 31.49 -24.40
C GLY A 332 0.93 30.09 -24.83
N ASP A 333 -0.03 29.27 -25.27
CA ASP A 333 0.23 27.90 -25.68
C ASP A 333 1.10 27.82 -26.93
N THR A 334 2.08 26.93 -26.89
CA THR A 334 3.17 26.91 -27.86
C THR A 334 3.43 25.50 -28.37
N PRO A 335 3.53 25.28 -29.70
CA PRO A 335 3.89 23.98 -30.24
C PRO A 335 5.39 23.71 -30.06
N THR A 336 5.77 22.45 -29.81
CA THR A 336 7.17 22.03 -29.62
C THR A 336 8.14 22.57 -30.69
N PRO A 337 7.83 22.51 -32.00
CA PRO A 337 8.75 23.01 -33.02
C PRO A 337 9.10 24.51 -32.90
N LEU A 338 8.21 25.33 -32.31
CA LEU A 338 8.51 26.75 -32.11
C LEU A 338 9.59 26.93 -31.05
N ILE A 339 9.54 26.16 -29.95
CA ILE A 339 10.57 26.20 -28.91
C ILE A 339 11.89 25.68 -29.45
N THR A 340 11.88 24.58 -30.21
CA THR A 340 13.08 24.06 -30.86
C THR A 340 13.73 25.10 -31.78
N TYR A 341 12.94 25.73 -32.66
CA TYR A 341 13.42 26.77 -33.57
C TYR A 341 13.92 28.01 -32.82
N ALA A 342 13.18 28.48 -31.82
CA ALA A 342 13.54 29.65 -31.03
C ALA A 342 14.84 29.41 -30.25
N THR A 343 15.05 28.22 -29.70
CA THR A 343 16.28 27.86 -28.97
C THR A 343 17.51 28.05 -29.86
N ALA A 344 17.49 27.49 -31.07
CA ALA A 344 18.57 27.62 -32.04
C ALA A 344 18.76 29.07 -32.52
N LYS A 345 17.66 29.76 -32.81
CA LYS A 345 17.69 31.15 -33.29
C LYS A 345 18.26 32.11 -32.25
N GLU A 346 17.90 31.91 -30.99
CA GLU A 346 18.29 32.75 -29.87
C GLU A 346 19.64 32.36 -29.25
N ALA A 347 20.26 31.28 -29.76
CA ALA A 347 21.47 30.67 -29.21
C ALA A 347 21.37 30.40 -27.70
N ALA A 348 20.18 30.02 -27.23
CA ALA A 348 19.92 29.82 -25.80
C ALA A 348 20.66 28.59 -25.26
N ALA A 349 21.01 28.60 -23.98
CA ALA A 349 21.64 27.46 -23.34
C ALA A 349 20.74 26.22 -23.41
N TYR A 350 19.44 26.41 -23.12
CA TYR A 350 18.42 25.38 -23.29
C TYR A 350 17.09 25.92 -23.82
N GLY A 351 16.40 25.05 -24.56
CA GLY A 351 14.99 25.15 -24.89
C GLY A 351 14.17 24.24 -24.01
N LEU A 352 13.11 24.75 -23.40
CA LEU A 352 12.27 24.03 -22.45
C LEU A 352 10.81 24.11 -22.89
N ILE A 353 10.15 22.96 -22.99
CA ILE A 353 8.70 22.93 -23.21
C ILE A 353 7.99 21.93 -22.32
N PHE A 354 7.01 22.44 -21.58
CA PHE A 354 6.12 21.62 -20.77
C PHE A 354 5.03 21.00 -21.63
N THR A 355 5.15 19.70 -21.84
CA THR A 355 4.23 18.90 -22.66
C THR A 355 4.47 17.41 -22.43
N ALA A 356 3.40 16.62 -22.45
CA ALA A 356 3.49 15.16 -22.50
C ALA A 356 3.51 14.60 -23.93
N SER A 357 3.52 15.45 -24.97
CA SER A 357 3.51 15.02 -26.37
C SER A 357 2.29 14.10 -26.67
N HIS A 358 2.52 12.84 -27.07
CA HIS A 358 1.47 11.85 -27.38
C HIS A 358 0.99 11.04 -26.16
N ASN A 359 1.49 11.32 -24.96
CA ASN A 359 1.05 10.58 -23.76
C ASN A 359 -0.40 10.93 -23.40
N PRO A 360 -1.12 10.03 -22.70
CA PRO A 360 -2.48 10.29 -22.22
C PRO A 360 -2.63 11.62 -21.45
N PRO A 361 -3.85 12.19 -21.33
CA PRO A 361 -4.07 13.52 -20.76
C PRO A 361 -3.62 13.67 -19.29
N GLN A 362 -3.59 12.57 -18.53
CA GLN A 362 -3.11 12.53 -17.15
C GLN A 362 -1.57 12.62 -17.00
N TRP A 363 -0.83 12.60 -18.11
CA TRP A 363 0.61 12.80 -18.13
C TRP A 363 0.96 14.26 -18.44
N ASN A 364 2.08 14.70 -17.87
CA ASN A 364 2.79 15.90 -18.31
C ASN A 364 4.30 15.59 -18.35
N GLY A 365 5.12 16.59 -18.71
CA GLY A 365 6.56 16.40 -18.80
C GLY A 365 7.28 17.65 -19.20
N LEU A 366 8.61 17.59 -19.13
CA LEU A 366 9.52 18.61 -19.60
C LEU A 366 10.37 18.04 -20.72
N LYS A 367 10.27 18.61 -21.92
CA LYS A 367 11.25 18.40 -22.98
C LYS A 367 12.34 19.45 -22.88
N VAL A 368 13.58 19.00 -23.10
CA VAL A 368 14.79 19.85 -23.08
C VAL A 368 15.46 19.77 -24.45
N PHE A 369 15.87 20.90 -24.99
CA PHE A 369 16.60 21.03 -26.25
C PHE A 369 17.94 21.73 -26.00
N ALA A 370 18.99 21.23 -26.64
CA ALA A 370 20.30 21.86 -26.65
C ALA A 370 20.30 23.15 -27.48
N THR A 371 21.41 23.87 -27.47
CA THR A 371 21.56 25.19 -28.10
C THR A 371 21.30 25.22 -29.60
N ASP A 372 21.56 24.13 -30.31
CA ASP A 372 21.28 23.99 -31.74
C ASP A 372 19.83 23.52 -32.03
N GLY A 373 19.01 23.35 -30.98
CA GLY A 373 17.67 22.79 -31.05
C GLY A 373 17.63 21.26 -31.11
N SER A 374 18.77 20.57 -31.05
CA SER A 374 18.80 19.10 -30.97
C SER A 374 18.38 18.59 -29.58
N LEU A 375 18.20 17.28 -29.45
CA LEU A 375 17.97 16.67 -28.15
C LEU A 375 19.32 16.50 -27.42
N PRO A 376 19.39 16.74 -26.11
CA PRO A 376 20.57 16.45 -25.31
C PRO A 376 21.02 14.99 -25.45
N LEU A 377 22.31 14.74 -25.32
CA LEU A 377 22.89 13.41 -25.44
C LEU A 377 22.57 12.55 -24.22
N ASP A 378 22.65 11.21 -24.36
CA ASP A 378 22.37 10.26 -23.27
C ASP A 378 23.25 10.51 -22.04
N GLU A 379 24.51 10.90 -22.22
CA GLU A 379 25.42 11.20 -21.11
C GLU A 379 25.00 12.47 -20.35
N GLU A 380 24.60 13.52 -21.08
CA GLU A 380 24.12 14.78 -20.50
C GLU A 380 22.83 14.56 -19.71
N THR A 381 21.86 13.85 -20.31
CA THR A 381 20.59 13.53 -19.64
C THR A 381 20.79 12.72 -18.37
N ARG A 382 21.71 11.74 -18.35
CA ARG A 382 22.04 10.98 -17.12
C ARG A 382 22.70 11.84 -16.05
N ALA A 383 23.56 12.79 -16.44
CA ALA A 383 24.17 13.71 -15.48
C ALA A 383 23.10 14.58 -14.82
N ILE A 384 22.18 15.13 -15.62
CA ILE A 384 21.03 15.92 -15.14
C ILE A 384 20.11 15.08 -14.25
N GLU A 385 19.80 13.83 -14.64
CA GLU A 385 19.02 12.90 -13.82
C GLU A 385 19.66 12.67 -12.45
N ASN A 386 20.95 12.33 -12.41
CA ASN A 386 21.66 12.02 -11.17
C ASN A 386 21.67 13.24 -10.23
N GLU A 387 21.90 14.44 -10.78
CA GLU A 387 21.90 15.67 -10.00
C GLU A 387 20.48 16.05 -9.52
N ALA A 388 19.46 15.87 -10.35
CA ALA A 388 18.08 16.17 -9.94
C ALA A 388 17.55 15.17 -8.90
N ASN A 389 18.08 13.93 -8.88
CA ASN A 389 17.65 12.85 -8.00
C ASN A 389 18.43 12.73 -6.68
N GLY A 390 19.69 13.19 -6.65
CA GLY A 390 20.52 13.28 -5.44
C GLY A 390 20.14 14.47 -4.57
#